data_AF-A0A4R0YBZ0-F1
#
_entry.id   AF-A0A4R0YBZ0-F1
#
_cell.length_a   1.000
_cell.length_b   1.000
_cell.length_c   1.000
_cell.angle_alpha   90.00
_cell.angle_beta   90.00
_cell.angle_gamma   90.00
#
_symmetry.space_group_name_H-M   'P 1'
#
loop_
_entity.id
_entity.type
_entity.pdbx_description
1 polymer ?
#
loop_
_entity_poly.entity_id
_entity_poly.type
_entity_poly.pdbx_seq_one_letter_code
_entity_poly.pdbx_strand_id
1 'polypeptide(L)'
;MAATVVTYIRGDKYVSNIPKSGAAAAHGLVGELLVGGQSYRTIERMDNYMSMAGSRDYTNSTMYWFEKYGSYVINPWLGREAEKKKYNILFHPASVPSHLEGCVGVGCLDASGVMSEGKASFTQIWEACGGAIGRKKGQIVITLRVQGEMKRRSACTAWTAG
;
A
#
# COMPACT_ATOMS: atom_id res chain seq x y z
N MET A 1 -5.20 -22.57 -11.06
CA MET A 1 -4.27 -21.45 -11.28
C MET A 1 -3.62 -21.13 -9.95
N ALA A 2 -2.29 -21.03 -9.89
CA ALA A 2 -1.62 -20.56 -8.67
C ALA A 2 -2.03 -19.10 -8.43
N ALA A 3 -2.41 -18.74 -7.20
CA ALA A 3 -2.71 -17.36 -6.87
C ALA A 3 -1.45 -16.50 -7.08
N THR A 4 -1.57 -15.38 -7.80
CA THR A 4 -0.46 -14.43 -7.95
C THR A 4 0.00 -13.99 -6.57
N VAL A 5 1.31 -14.06 -6.32
CA VAL A 5 1.91 -13.59 -5.08
C VAL A 5 2.37 -12.15 -5.28
N VAL A 6 1.81 -11.24 -4.50
CA VAL A 6 2.23 -9.84 -4.38
C VAL A 6 3.04 -9.71 -3.10
N THR A 7 4.30 -9.26 -3.19
CA THR A 7 5.17 -9.16 -2.00
C THR A 7 5.35 -7.71 -1.61
N TYR A 8 4.90 -7.35 -0.40
CA TYR A 8 5.15 -6.06 0.21
C TYR A 8 6.33 -6.17 1.20
N ILE A 9 7.40 -5.45 0.93
CA ILE A 9 8.61 -5.40 1.75
C ILE A 9 8.68 -4.06 2.48
N ARG A 10 8.68 -4.11 3.81
CA ARG A 10 8.91 -2.92 4.64
C ARG A 10 10.38 -2.55 4.65
N GLY A 11 10.68 -1.28 4.41
CA GLY A 11 12.03 -0.74 4.51
C GLY A 11 12.38 -0.26 5.91
N ASP A 12 13.36 0.65 5.97
CA ASP A 12 13.90 1.26 7.18
C ASP A 12 14.07 2.79 7.05
N LYS A 13 13.53 3.36 5.96
CA LYS A 13 13.49 4.80 5.72
C LYS A 13 12.08 5.33 5.96
N TYR A 14 11.94 6.57 6.39
CA TYR A 14 10.64 7.23 6.55
C TYR A 14 10.57 8.58 5.84
N VAL A 15 9.39 8.90 5.31
CA VAL A 15 9.03 10.26 4.87
C VAL A 15 8.12 10.90 5.91
N SER A 16 8.08 12.23 5.95
CA SER A 16 7.18 12.97 6.83
C SER A 16 6.48 14.10 6.09
N ASN A 17 5.21 14.33 6.40
CA ASN A 17 4.50 15.51 5.96
C ASN A 17 3.70 16.15 7.11
N ILE A 18 3.62 17.47 7.12
CA ILE A 18 2.75 18.19 8.05
C ILE A 18 1.36 18.31 7.38
N PRO A 19 0.28 17.81 8.01
CA PRO A 19 -1.06 17.97 7.46
C PRO A 19 -1.44 19.45 7.33
N LYS A 20 -2.23 19.80 6.32
CA LYS A 20 -2.70 21.20 6.09
C LYS A 20 -3.44 21.82 7.28
N SER A 21 -3.98 21.00 8.18
CA SER A 21 -4.67 21.42 9.40
C SER A 21 -3.75 21.87 10.53
N GLY A 22 -2.42 21.90 10.34
CA GLY A 22 -1.46 22.26 11.39
C GLY A 22 -1.32 21.19 12.48
N ALA A 23 -1.85 19.99 12.24
CA ALA A 23 -1.71 18.84 13.13
C ALA A 23 -0.25 18.34 13.18
N ALA A 24 0.03 17.45 14.15
CA ALA A 24 1.33 16.81 14.29
C ALA A 24 1.78 16.16 12.97
N ALA A 25 3.10 16.15 12.74
CA ALA A 25 3.69 15.55 11.55
C ALA A 25 3.28 14.08 11.43
N ALA A 26 2.87 13.71 10.21
CA ALA A 26 2.55 12.35 9.83
C ALA A 26 3.80 11.69 9.23
N HIS A 27 4.15 10.49 9.68
CA HIS A 27 5.30 9.76 9.18
C HIS A 27 4.86 8.52 8.41
N GLY A 28 5.52 8.22 7.31
CA GLY A 28 5.26 7.02 6.51
C GLY A 28 6.53 6.23 6.29
N LEU A 29 6.49 4.95 6.58
CA LEU A 29 7.58 4.01 6.30
C LEU A 29 7.63 3.77 4.80
N VAL A 30 8.80 3.97 4.21
CA VAL A 30 9.04 3.70 2.79
C VAL A 30 9.34 2.21 2.63
N GLY A 31 8.61 1.57 1.72
CA GLY A 31 8.80 0.17 1.38
C GLY A 31 8.74 -0.05 -0.12
N GLU A 32 8.52 -1.31 -0.49
CA GLU A 32 8.49 -1.76 -1.87
C GLU A 32 7.40 -2.83 -2.07
N LEU A 33 6.66 -2.73 -3.16
CA LEU A 33 5.69 -3.73 -3.59
C LEU A 33 6.20 -4.41 -4.87
N LEU A 34 6.35 -5.72 -4.83
CA LEU A 34 6.86 -6.54 -5.93
C LEU A 34 5.72 -7.39 -6.53
N VAL A 35 5.51 -7.26 -7.84
CA VAL A 35 4.47 -7.98 -8.59
C VAL A 35 4.99 -8.32 -9.98
N GLY A 36 5.01 -9.62 -10.35
CA GLY A 36 5.33 -10.04 -11.72
C GLY A 36 6.67 -9.53 -12.27
N GLY A 37 7.68 -9.36 -11.40
CA GLY A 37 8.99 -8.80 -11.78
C GLY A 37 9.08 -7.27 -11.79
N GLN A 38 7.97 -6.57 -11.53
CA GLN A 38 7.92 -5.12 -11.37
C GLN A 38 8.05 -4.73 -9.90
N SER A 39 8.60 -3.55 -9.66
CA SER A 39 8.75 -2.95 -8.33
C SER A 39 8.09 -1.58 -8.28
N TYR A 40 7.39 -1.31 -7.18
CA TYR A 40 6.74 -0.04 -6.88
C TYR A 40 7.15 0.45 -5.50
N ARG A 41 7.34 1.76 -5.33
CA ARG A 41 7.54 2.34 -4.00
C ARG A 41 6.23 2.34 -3.23
N THR A 42 6.35 2.21 -1.91
CA THR A 42 5.21 2.33 -1.01
C THR A 42 5.46 3.31 0.12
N ILE A 43 4.37 3.83 0.68
CA ILE A 43 4.36 4.55 1.95
C ILE A 43 3.33 3.85 2.84
N GLU A 44 3.73 3.28 3.97
CA GLU A 44 2.81 2.78 5.00
C GLU A 44 2.82 3.72 6.19
N ARG A 45 1.65 4.16 6.65
CA ARG A 45 1.57 5.12 7.75
C ARG A 45 2.12 4.54 9.05
N MET A 46 2.97 5.34 9.69
CA MET A 46 3.48 5.13 11.05
C MET A 46 2.63 5.90 12.06
N ASP A 47 3.04 5.92 13.33
CA ASP A 47 2.43 6.73 14.42
C ASP A 47 1.13 6.16 14.99
N ASN A 48 1.19 4.96 15.56
CA ASN A 48 0.09 4.31 16.30
C ASN A 48 -1.13 3.91 15.47
N TYR A 49 -1.01 3.91 14.14
CA TYR A 49 -1.97 3.24 13.29
C TYR A 49 -1.69 1.74 13.28
N MET A 50 -2.74 0.99 13.03
CA MET A 50 -2.59 -0.43 12.80
C MET A 50 -1.76 -0.71 11.55
N SER A 51 -1.04 -1.82 11.59
CA SER A 51 -0.26 -2.32 10.47
C SER A 51 -0.46 -3.82 10.31
N MET A 52 -0.20 -4.35 9.13
CA MET A 52 -0.20 -5.80 8.91
C MET A 52 0.90 -6.45 9.75
N ALA A 53 0.68 -7.66 10.25
CA ALA A 53 1.76 -8.43 10.85
C ALA A 53 2.84 -8.67 9.79
N GLY A 54 4.10 -8.44 10.16
CA GLY A 54 5.22 -8.79 9.28
C GLY A 54 5.38 -10.29 9.16
N SER A 55 6.19 -10.69 8.17
CA SER A 55 6.58 -12.09 7.94
C SER A 55 5.39 -13.04 7.80
N ARG A 56 4.30 -12.56 7.17
CA ARG A 56 3.02 -13.27 7.09
C ARG A 56 2.44 -13.22 5.67
N ASP A 57 1.86 -14.34 5.27
CA ASP A 57 1.05 -14.44 4.06
C ASP A 57 -0.44 -14.19 4.38
N TYR A 58 -1.04 -13.32 3.58
CA TYR A 58 -2.46 -13.04 3.52
C TYR A 58 -3.00 -13.69 2.24
N THR A 59 -3.30 -14.98 2.32
CA THR A 59 -3.52 -15.86 1.15
C THR A 59 -4.80 -15.59 0.36
N ASN A 60 -5.76 -14.89 0.95
CA ASN A 60 -7.05 -14.56 0.34
C ASN A 60 -7.24 -13.04 0.21
N SER A 61 -6.16 -12.32 -0.05
CA SER A 61 -6.24 -10.89 -0.36
C SER A 61 -6.94 -10.69 -1.69
N THR A 62 -7.65 -9.57 -1.83
CA THR A 62 -8.38 -9.27 -3.06
C THR A 62 -7.91 -7.97 -3.68
N MET A 63 -7.92 -7.95 -5.01
CA MET A 63 -7.76 -6.74 -5.78
C MET A 63 -9.08 -6.42 -6.49
N TYR A 64 -9.55 -5.18 -6.41
CA TYR A 64 -10.82 -4.76 -7.03
C TYR A 64 -10.81 -3.25 -7.31
N TRP A 65 -11.73 -2.81 -8.17
CA TRP A 65 -11.96 -1.40 -8.43
C TRP A 65 -12.72 -0.76 -7.27
N PHE A 66 -12.21 0.35 -6.73
CA PHE A 66 -12.86 1.08 -5.66
C PHE A 66 -13.21 2.51 -6.08
N GLU A 67 -14.51 2.79 -6.20
CA GLU A 67 -15.03 4.05 -6.74
C GLU A 67 -14.54 5.29 -5.99
N LYS A 68 -14.34 5.19 -4.66
CA LYS A 68 -13.82 6.30 -3.84
C LYS A 68 -12.50 6.86 -4.37
N TYR A 69 -11.61 6.00 -4.88
CA TYR A 69 -10.32 6.40 -5.42
C TYR A 69 -10.32 6.48 -6.95
N GLY A 70 -11.35 5.95 -7.61
CA GLY A 70 -11.38 5.77 -9.06
C GLY A 70 -10.14 5.02 -9.54
N SER A 71 -9.81 3.92 -8.87
CA SER A 71 -8.62 3.09 -9.06
C SER A 71 -8.86 1.68 -8.53
N TYR A 72 -8.02 0.74 -8.94
CA TYR A 72 -7.90 -0.53 -8.22
C TYR A 72 -7.21 -0.31 -6.86
N VAL A 73 -7.50 -1.21 -5.93
CA VAL A 73 -6.94 -1.28 -4.58
C VAL A 73 -6.65 -2.74 -4.22
N ILE A 74 -5.74 -2.97 -3.27
CA ILE A 74 -5.52 -4.30 -2.68
C ILE A 74 -6.02 -4.29 -1.24
N ASN A 75 -6.92 -5.21 -0.94
CA ASN A 75 -7.40 -5.48 0.41
C ASN A 75 -6.73 -6.76 0.93
N PRO A 76 -6.00 -6.70 2.06
CA PRO A 76 -5.35 -7.88 2.65
C PRO A 76 -6.33 -8.99 3.05
N TRP A 77 -7.63 -8.70 3.16
CA TRP A 77 -8.66 -9.64 3.58
C TRP A 77 -9.76 -9.83 2.52
N LEU A 78 -10.55 -10.87 2.70
CA LEU A 78 -11.61 -11.27 1.78
C LEU A 78 -12.81 -10.30 1.84
N GLY A 79 -12.92 -9.44 0.83
CA GLY A 79 -14.17 -8.77 0.42
C GLY A 79 -14.57 -7.50 1.18
N ARG A 80 -15.57 -6.80 0.63
CA ARG A 80 -16.13 -5.52 1.12
C ARG A 80 -16.79 -5.61 2.52
N GLU A 81 -17.11 -6.82 2.97
CA GLU A 81 -17.66 -7.08 4.31
C GLU A 81 -16.56 -7.08 5.39
N ALA A 82 -15.30 -7.38 5.04
CA ALA A 82 -14.16 -7.26 5.95
C ALA A 82 -13.87 -5.78 6.32
N GLU A 83 -14.22 -4.83 5.43
CA GLU A 83 -14.14 -3.38 5.71
C GLU A 83 -15.06 -2.94 6.88
N LYS A 84 -16.08 -3.73 7.23
CA LYS A 84 -17.09 -3.33 8.23
C LYS A 84 -16.76 -3.78 9.66
N LYS A 85 -15.91 -4.79 9.85
CA LYS A 85 -15.61 -5.35 11.17
C LYS A 85 -14.15 -5.74 11.28
N LYS A 86 -13.41 -4.83 11.91
CA LYS A 86 -11.99 -4.91 12.29
C LYS A 86 -11.08 -4.86 11.06
N TYR A 87 -10.23 -3.82 11.10
CA TYR A 87 -9.03 -3.65 10.28
C TYR A 87 -9.28 -2.97 8.91
N ASN A 88 -9.02 -1.65 8.83
CA ASN A 88 -9.19 -0.84 7.61
C ASN A 88 -7.85 -0.64 6.86
N ILE A 89 -7.03 -1.69 6.76
CA ILE A 89 -5.78 -1.60 5.98
C ILE A 89 -6.11 -1.82 4.51
N LEU A 90 -5.77 -0.85 3.68
CA LEU A 90 -5.96 -0.91 2.23
C LEU A 90 -4.72 -0.39 1.53
N PHE A 91 -4.32 -1.05 0.44
CA PHE A 91 -3.35 -0.49 -0.48
C PHE A 91 -4.11 0.32 -1.54
N HIS A 92 -3.89 1.63 -1.59
CA HIS A 92 -4.60 2.51 -2.52
C HIS A 92 -3.73 3.67 -3.00
N PRO A 93 -4.12 4.38 -4.08
CA PRO A 93 -3.41 5.58 -4.47
C PRO A 93 -3.45 6.63 -3.35
N ALA A 94 -2.28 7.11 -2.95
CA ALA A 94 -2.12 8.19 -1.99
C ALA A 94 -0.77 8.87 -2.23
N SER A 95 -0.68 10.16 -1.92
CA SER A 95 0.52 10.94 -2.20
C SER A 95 1.38 11.22 -0.97
N VAL A 96 0.81 11.21 0.24
CA VAL A 96 1.53 11.58 1.47
C VAL A 96 1.05 10.76 2.67
N PRO A 97 1.88 10.59 3.72
CA PRO A 97 1.52 9.86 4.93
C PRO A 97 0.21 10.30 5.60
N SER A 98 -0.11 11.60 5.61
CA SER A 98 -1.35 12.10 6.22
C SER A 98 -2.64 11.60 5.57
N HIS A 99 -2.57 10.99 4.37
CA HIS A 99 -3.73 10.40 3.68
C HIS A 99 -3.95 8.92 3.99
N LEU A 100 -3.09 8.32 4.82
CA LEU A 100 -2.92 6.86 4.92
C LEU A 100 -3.21 6.32 6.32
N GLU A 101 -4.29 6.72 6.98
CA GLU A 101 -4.63 6.28 8.36
C GLU A 101 -4.78 4.74 8.51
N GLY A 102 -3.67 4.03 8.69
CA GLY A 102 -3.61 2.56 8.68
C GLY A 102 -3.59 1.95 7.28
N CYS A 103 -3.31 2.73 6.24
CA CYS A 103 -3.27 2.26 4.84
C CYS A 103 -1.85 2.29 4.27
N VAL A 104 -1.71 1.71 3.08
CA VAL A 104 -0.46 1.72 2.30
C VAL A 104 -0.70 2.43 0.98
N GLY A 105 0.08 3.47 0.71
CA GLY A 105 0.13 4.09 -0.59
C GLY A 105 1.11 3.33 -1.50
N VAL A 106 0.81 3.25 -2.79
CA VAL A 106 1.68 2.62 -3.80
C VAL A 106 1.84 3.57 -4.98
N GLY A 107 3.05 3.67 -5.52
CA GLY A 107 3.35 4.54 -6.66
C GLY A 107 4.85 4.79 -6.86
N CYS A 108 5.17 5.96 -7.40
CA CYS A 108 6.52 6.47 -7.59
C CYS A 108 6.82 7.54 -6.54
N LEU A 109 7.88 7.38 -5.75
CA LEU A 109 8.24 8.34 -4.70
C LEU A 109 9.26 9.34 -5.23
N ASP A 110 8.91 10.62 -5.26
CA ASP A 110 9.81 11.69 -5.70
C ASP A 110 10.75 12.15 -4.59
N ALA A 111 11.74 12.99 -4.94
CA ALA A 111 12.75 13.50 -4.01
C ALA A 111 12.23 14.34 -2.84
N SER A 112 10.99 14.82 -2.92
CA SER A 112 10.32 15.52 -1.82
C SER A 112 9.57 14.58 -0.87
N GLY A 113 9.59 13.27 -1.13
CA GLY A 113 8.84 12.27 -0.37
C GLY A 113 7.35 12.26 -0.71
N VAL A 114 6.97 12.80 -1.88
CA VAL A 114 5.60 12.78 -2.39
C VAL A 114 5.44 11.65 -3.39
N MET A 115 4.38 10.87 -3.23
CA MET A 115 4.08 9.75 -4.10
C MET A 115 3.16 10.18 -5.26
N SER A 116 3.61 9.87 -6.46
CA SER A 116 2.92 10.10 -7.73
C SER A 116 2.54 8.77 -8.39
N GLU A 117 1.82 8.84 -9.51
CA GLU A 117 1.53 7.68 -10.38
C GLU A 117 0.79 6.50 -9.74
N GLY A 118 0.21 6.67 -8.55
CA GLY A 118 -0.43 5.56 -7.84
C GLY A 118 -1.54 4.88 -8.65
N LYS A 119 -2.41 5.64 -9.32
CA LYS A 119 -3.47 5.06 -10.17
C LYS A 119 -2.91 4.24 -11.33
N ALA A 120 -1.88 4.75 -12.01
CA ALA A 120 -1.22 4.05 -13.11
C ALA A 120 -0.54 2.77 -12.60
N SER A 121 0.12 2.84 -11.44
CA SER A 121 0.74 1.70 -10.77
C SER A 121 -0.29 0.62 -10.46
N PHE A 122 -1.45 0.97 -9.90
CA PHE A 122 -2.52 0.02 -9.62
C PHE A 122 -3.14 -0.60 -10.89
N THR A 123 -3.17 0.10 -12.02
CA THR A 123 -3.56 -0.50 -13.31
C THR A 123 -2.55 -1.55 -13.77
N GLN A 124 -1.25 -1.26 -13.68
CA GLN A 124 -0.20 -2.22 -14.05
C GLN A 124 -0.19 -3.44 -13.11
N ILE A 125 -0.36 -3.23 -11.80
CA ILE A 125 -0.49 -4.31 -10.81
C ILE A 125 -1.71 -5.19 -11.13
N TRP A 126 -2.85 -4.59 -11.50
CA TRP A 126 -4.07 -5.31 -11.87
C TRP A 126 -3.82 -6.24 -13.06
N GLU A 127 -3.19 -5.72 -14.11
CA GLU A 127 -2.83 -6.49 -15.31
C GLU A 127 -1.85 -7.61 -14.97
N ALA A 128 -0.82 -7.32 -14.17
CA ALA A 128 0.16 -8.31 -13.71
C ALA A 128 -0.47 -9.42 -12.85
N CYS A 129 -1.61 -9.16 -12.20
CA CYS A 129 -2.37 -10.15 -11.46
C CYS A 129 -3.38 -10.94 -12.32
N GLY A 130 -3.42 -10.72 -13.64
CA GLY A 130 -4.32 -11.39 -14.57
C GLY A 130 -5.67 -10.67 -14.76
N GLY A 131 -5.76 -9.40 -14.34
CA GLY A 131 -6.93 -8.58 -14.50
C GLY A 131 -7.13 -8.06 -15.91
N ALA A 132 -8.38 -8.06 -16.39
CA ALA A 132 -8.71 -7.49 -17.70
C ALA A 132 -8.64 -5.95 -17.66
N ILE A 133 -7.97 -5.34 -18.64
CA ILE A 133 -7.80 -3.89 -18.75
C ILE A 133 -9.16 -3.18 -18.75
N GLY A 134 -9.27 -2.10 -17.96
CA GLY A 134 -10.49 -1.28 -17.87
C GLY A 134 -11.68 -1.94 -17.13
N ARG A 135 -11.55 -3.18 -16.64
CA ARG A 135 -12.64 -3.89 -15.96
C ARG A 135 -12.85 -3.37 -14.53
N LYS A 136 -13.91 -2.61 -14.33
CA LYS A 136 -14.30 -2.06 -13.01
C LYS A 136 -15.19 -2.96 -12.15
N LYS A 137 -15.55 -4.16 -12.64
CA LYS A 137 -16.45 -5.09 -11.93
C LYS A 137 -15.78 -6.43 -11.69
N GLY A 138 -15.93 -6.94 -10.46
CA GLY A 138 -15.33 -8.20 -10.01
C GLY A 138 -14.11 -7.97 -9.12
N GLN A 139 -13.45 -9.07 -8.77
CA GLN A 139 -12.23 -9.06 -7.97
C GLN A 139 -11.28 -10.17 -8.45
N ILE A 140 -9.99 -9.99 -8.20
CA ILE A 140 -8.97 -11.04 -8.32
C ILE A 140 -8.57 -11.44 -6.90
N VAL A 141 -8.37 -12.74 -6.68
CA VAL A 141 -7.81 -13.25 -5.43
C VAL A 141 -6.30 -13.43 -5.62
N ILE A 142 -5.52 -12.86 -4.71
CA ILE A 142 -4.06 -12.91 -4.69
C ILE A 142 -3.58 -13.33 -3.30
N THR A 143 -2.34 -13.77 -3.21
CA THR A 143 -1.64 -13.87 -1.93
C THR A 143 -0.81 -12.60 -1.73
N LEU A 144 -1.12 -11.82 -0.70
CA LEU A 144 -0.27 -10.71 -0.26
C LEU A 144 0.72 -11.22 0.79
N ARG A 145 2.01 -11.23 0.47
CA ARG A 145 3.08 -11.56 1.39
C ARG A 145 3.65 -10.28 1.99
N VAL A 146 3.66 -10.16 3.31
CA VAL A 146 4.28 -9.02 4.01
C VAL A 146 5.62 -9.47 4.58
N GLN A 147 6.69 -8.78 4.21
CA GLN A 147 8.04 -9.00 4.71
C GLN A 147 8.50 -7.80 5.55
N GLY A 148 9.12 -8.10 6.69
CA GLY A 148 9.57 -7.09 7.65
C GLY A 148 8.47 -6.61 8.59
N GLU A 149 8.89 -6.22 9.79
CA GLU A 149 8.02 -5.66 10.82
C GLU A 149 7.86 -4.14 10.66
N MET A 150 6.74 -3.60 11.14
CA MET A 150 6.58 -2.15 11.29
C MET A 150 7.55 -1.66 12.37
N LYS A 151 8.62 -0.99 11.94
CA LYS A 151 9.61 -0.40 12.86
C LYS A 151 9.06 0.86 13.51
N ARG A 152 9.51 1.14 14.74
CA ARG A 152 9.32 2.47 15.34
C ARG A 152 10.10 3.50 14.55
N ARG A 153 9.58 4.73 14.43
CA ARG A 153 10.26 5.84 13.75
C ARG A 153 11.71 6.05 14.22
N SER A 154 11.97 5.90 15.52
CA SER A 154 13.30 6.04 16.12
C SER A 154 14.32 5.00 15.65
N ALA A 155 13.87 3.91 15.03
CA ALA A 155 14.70 2.87 14.44
C ALA A 155 14.83 3.00 12.91
N CYS A 156 14.30 4.09 12.34
CA CYS A 156 14.34 4.39 10.92
C CYS A 156 15.18 5.65 10.64
N THR A 157 15.67 5.77 9.41
CA THR A 157 16.34 6.98 8.92
C THR A 157 15.42 7.80 8.05
N ALA A 158 15.63 9.12 7.97
CA ALA A 158 14.86 9.95 7.05
C ALA A 158 15.16 9.53 5.61
N TRP A 159 14.12 9.43 4.78
CA TRP A 159 14.27 9.12 3.38
C TRP A 159 14.88 10.32 2.64
N THR A 160 15.90 10.03 1.84
CA THR A 160 16.51 10.97 0.89
C THR A 160 16.48 10.31 -0.50
N ALA A 161 16.25 11.12 -1.54
CA ALA A 161 16.50 10.65 -2.90
C ALA A 161 17.97 10.24 -3.02
N GLY A 162 18.19 9.00 -3.45
CA GLY A 162 19.51 8.49 -3.84
C GLY A 162 19.81 8.80 -5.29
#